data_AF-A0AAV4ZRP4-F1
#
_entry.id   AF-A0AAV4ZRP4-F1
#
_cell.length_a   1.000
_cell.length_b   1.000
_cell.length_c   1.000
_cell.angle_alpha   90.00
_cell.angle_beta   90.00
_cell.angle_gamma   90.00
#
_symmetry.space_group_name_H-M   'P 1'
#
loop_
_entity.id
_entity.type
_entity.pdbx_description
1 polymer ?
#
loop_
_entity_poly.entity_id
_entity_poly.type
_entity_poly.pdbx_seq_one_letter_code
_entity_poly.pdbx_strand_id
1 'polypeptide(L)'
;MPAYLVADENTALWPHIFHDQRERMTRFVYDMDQKRLLAVQIQTGPVAGWRDAETHEFDDVAEDVSCNEPFKDPDGWDLVVVDALPLWAESIVAARAEAAGVSPGP
;
A
#
# COMPACT_ATOMS: atom_id res chain seq x y z
N MET A 1 17.62 7.47 -5.92
CA MET A 1 16.19 7.72 -6.21
C MET A 1 15.41 6.94 -5.18
N PRO A 2 14.40 7.53 -4.52
CA PRO A 2 13.52 6.75 -3.66
C PRO A 2 12.73 5.80 -4.55
N ALA A 3 12.90 4.50 -4.30
CA ALA A 3 12.22 3.46 -5.03
C ALA A 3 11.03 3.00 -4.17
N TYR A 4 9.82 3.15 -4.70
CA TYR A 4 8.58 2.72 -4.07
C TYR A 4 8.22 1.32 -4.55
N LEU A 5 7.83 0.46 -3.62
CA LEU A 5 7.28 -0.85 -3.93
C LEU A 5 5.75 -0.73 -3.95
N VAL A 6 5.14 -1.05 -5.08
CA VAL A 6 3.72 -0.83 -5.33
C VAL A 6 3.05 -2.14 -5.68
N ALA A 7 2.03 -2.50 -4.90
CA ALA A 7 1.00 -3.41 -5.36
C ALA A 7 -0.06 -2.56 -6.09
N ASP A 8 -0.24 -2.76 -7.39
CA ASP A 8 -1.26 -2.08 -8.18
C ASP A 8 -2.33 -3.07 -8.67
N GLU A 9 -3.30 -2.61 -9.46
CA GLU A 9 -4.54 -3.29 -9.92
C GLU A 9 -4.38 -4.73 -10.49
N ASN A 10 -3.16 -5.27 -10.62
CA ASN A 10 -2.92 -6.62 -11.11
C ASN A 10 -3.12 -7.71 -10.04
N THR A 11 -4.40 -7.98 -9.77
CA THR A 11 -5.10 -9.28 -9.61
C THR A 11 -4.57 -10.46 -8.79
N ALA A 12 -3.41 -10.41 -8.14
CA ALA A 12 -3.16 -11.36 -7.06
C ALA A 12 -4.06 -10.95 -5.88
N LEU A 13 -5.04 -11.78 -5.52
CA LEU A 13 -5.75 -11.61 -4.25
C LEU A 13 -4.71 -11.84 -3.15
N TRP A 14 -4.60 -10.93 -2.19
CA TRP A 14 -3.75 -11.11 -1.00
C TRP A 14 -4.65 -11.59 0.15
N PRO A 15 -5.07 -12.88 0.18
CA PRO A 15 -6.06 -13.39 1.13
C PRO A 15 -5.57 -13.40 2.59
N HIS A 16 -4.26 -13.29 2.81
CA HIS A 16 -3.63 -13.53 4.11
C HIS A 16 -3.37 -12.27 4.94
N ILE A 17 -3.51 -11.08 4.35
CA ILE A 17 -3.17 -9.84 5.04
C ILE A 17 -4.18 -9.54 6.16
N PHE A 18 -5.48 -9.70 5.88
CA PHE A 18 -6.51 -9.26 6.81
C PHE A 18 -6.92 -10.36 7.78
N HIS A 19 -7.02 -10.00 9.06
CA HIS A 19 -7.46 -10.89 10.14
C HIS A 19 -8.85 -11.51 9.91
N ASP A 20 -9.70 -10.90 9.07
CA ASP A 20 -11.04 -11.38 8.78
C ASP A 20 -11.12 -12.41 7.65
N GLN A 21 -9.97 -12.80 7.07
CA GLN A 21 -9.82 -13.77 5.97
C GLN A 21 -10.67 -13.46 4.74
N ARG A 22 -11.12 -12.20 4.57
CA ARG A 22 -11.87 -11.83 3.38
C ARG A 22 -10.91 -11.54 2.24
N GLU A 23 -11.12 -12.22 1.12
CA GLU A 23 -10.44 -11.90 -0.13
C GLU A 23 -10.89 -10.53 -0.60
N ARG A 24 -9.95 -9.57 -0.57
CA ARG A 24 -10.17 -8.21 -1.07
C ARG A 24 -8.95 -7.82 -1.89
N MET A 25 -9.19 -7.25 -3.07
CA MET A 25 -8.11 -6.61 -3.81
C MET A 25 -7.55 -5.46 -3.00
N THR A 26 -6.24 -5.46 -2.81
CA THR A 26 -5.51 -4.49 -2.01
C THR A 26 -4.39 -3.91 -2.86
N ARG A 27 -4.35 -2.59 -2.98
CA ARG A 27 -3.23 -1.88 -3.58
C ARG A 27 -2.55 -1.07 -2.50
N PHE A 28 -1.22 -1.05 -2.51
CA PHE A 28 -0.45 -0.34 -1.50
C PHE A 28 0.81 0.24 -2.08
N VAL A 29 1.37 1.22 -1.37
CA VAL A 29 2.67 1.81 -1.68
C VAL A 29 3.53 1.73 -0.43
N TYR A 30 4.70 1.14 -0.59
CA TYR A 30 5.71 1.03 0.45
C TYR A 30 6.96 1.80 0.06
N ASP A 31 7.44 2.65 0.97
CA ASP A 31 8.71 3.37 0.84
C ASP A 31 9.84 2.45 1.28
N MET A 32 10.68 2.02 0.34
CA MET A 32 11.78 1.11 0.63
C MET A 32 12.94 1.78 1.40
N ASP A 33 13.09 3.10 1.30
CA ASP A 33 14.14 3.84 2.00
C ASP A 33 13.74 4.06 3.47
N GLN A 34 12.52 4.54 3.67
CA GLN A 34 11.96 4.79 4.99
C GLN A 34 11.42 3.52 5.67
N LYS A 35 11.39 2.40 4.94
CA LYS A 35 10.88 1.10 5.39
C LYS A 35 9.50 1.19 6.02
N ARG A 36 8.61 1.92 5.36
CA ARG A 36 7.25 2.13 5.86
C ARG A 36 6.23 2.12 4.74
N LEU A 37 5.04 1.65 5.08
CA LEU A 37 3.89 1.75 4.22
C LEU A 37 3.42 3.21 4.18
N LEU A 38 3.07 3.71 2.99
CA LEU A 38 2.67 5.09 2.75
C LEU A 38 1.16 5.20 2.48
N ALA A 39 0.62 4.30 1.67
CA ALA A 39 -0.77 4.30 1.25
C ALA A 39 -1.28 2.87 1.07
N VAL A 40 -2.56 2.65 1.38
CA VAL A 40 -3.28 1.39 1.12
C VAL A 40 -4.69 1.74 0.68
N GLN A 41 -5.16 1.10 -0.37
CA GLN A 41 -6.57 1.08 -0.73
C GLN A 41 -7.08 -0.34 -0.91
N ILE A 42 -8.34 -0.51 -0.54
CA ILE A 42 -9.06 -1.79 -0.56
C ILE A 42 -10.25 -1.64 -1.49
N GLN A 43 -10.49 -2.65 -2.30
CA GLN A 43 -11.61 -2.65 -3.23
C GLN A 43 -12.97 -2.73 -2.50
N THR A 44 -13.90 -1.84 -2.84
CA THR A 44 -15.26 -1.78 -2.34
C THR A 44 -16.24 -2.34 -3.37
N GLY A 45 -16.34 -3.67 -3.42
CA GLY A 45 -17.37 -4.38 -4.18
C GLY A 45 -17.01 -4.64 -5.65
N PRO A 46 -17.96 -5.20 -6.43
CA PRO A 46 -17.69 -5.78 -7.74
C PRO A 46 -17.40 -4.77 -8.86
N VAL A 47 -17.57 -3.47 -8.60
CA VAL A 47 -17.43 -2.40 -9.60
C VAL A 47 -16.38 -1.40 -9.15
N ALA A 48 -15.10 -1.80 -9.22
CA ALA A 48 -13.90 -0.95 -9.22
C ALA A 48 -13.83 0.24 -8.22
N GLY A 49 -14.61 0.21 -7.14
CA GLY A 49 -14.52 1.19 -6.08
C GLY A 49 -13.26 0.93 -5.28
N TRP A 50 -12.46 1.95 -5.04
CA TRP A 50 -11.36 1.88 -4.09
C TRP A 50 -11.71 2.77 -2.91
N ARG A 51 -11.48 2.29 -1.70
CA ARG A 51 -11.49 3.12 -0.50
C ARG A 51 -10.13 3.08 0.16
N ASP A 52 -9.80 4.14 0.87
CA ASP A 52 -8.63 4.16 1.74
C ASP A 52 -8.82 3.12 2.85
N ALA A 53 -7.75 2.42 3.19
CA ALA A 53 -7.75 1.46 4.28
C ALA A 53 -8.04 2.18 5.61
N GLU A 54 -8.84 1.56 6.45
CA GLU A 54 -8.97 2.03 7.83
C GLU A 54 -7.66 1.77 8.59
N THR A 55 -7.45 2.44 9.73
CA THR A 55 -6.19 2.34 10.49
C THR A 55 -5.80 0.88 10.77
N HIS A 56 -6.74 0.05 11.21
CA HIS A 56 -6.46 -1.36 11.52
C HIS A 56 -6.07 -2.18 10.27
N GLU A 57 -6.72 -1.93 9.13
CA GLU A 57 -6.41 -2.62 7.87
C GLU A 57 -5.07 -2.16 7.28
N PHE A 58 -4.74 -0.89 7.51
CA PHE A 58 -3.43 -0.37 7.17
C PHE A 58 -2.33 -1.03 8.00
N ASP A 59 -2.55 -1.20 9.31
CA ASP A 59 -1.61 -1.83 10.22
C ASP A 59 -1.42 -3.32 9.88
N ASP A 60 -2.50 -4.03 9.55
CA ASP A 60 -2.45 -5.41 9.04
C ASP A 60 -1.52 -5.53 7.80
N VAL A 61 -1.70 -4.65 6.80
CA VAL A 61 -0.85 -4.62 5.59
C VAL A 61 0.59 -4.23 5.92
N ALA A 62 0.78 -3.28 6.84
CA ALA A 62 2.11 -2.84 7.23
C ALA A 62 2.89 -3.97 7.92
N GLU A 63 2.23 -4.73 8.80
CA GLU A 63 2.82 -5.89 9.47
C GLU A 63 3.21 -6.96 8.44
N ASP A 64 2.30 -7.33 7.54
CA ASP A 64 2.55 -8.38 6.55
C ASP A 64 3.69 -8.02 5.58
N VAL A 65 3.63 -6.82 4.98
CA VAL A 65 4.64 -6.34 4.03
C VAL A 65 6.01 -6.19 4.70
N SER A 66 6.05 -5.79 5.97
CA SER A 66 7.32 -5.67 6.72
C SER A 66 7.92 -7.03 7.09
N CYS A 67 7.08 -8.06 7.29
CA CYS A 67 7.50 -9.39 7.70
C CYS A 67 7.94 -10.30 6.54
N ASN A 68 7.33 -10.17 5.36
CA ASN A 68 7.41 -11.19 4.30
C ASN A 68 8.55 -11.05 3.28
N GLU A 69 9.54 -10.20 3.51
CA GLU A 69 10.62 -9.89 2.54
C GLU A 69 10.16 -9.72 1.06
N PRO A 70 9.02 -9.08 0.74
CA PRO A 70 8.60 -8.83 -0.65
C PRO A 70 9.66 -8.01 -1.43
N PHE A 71 10.57 -7.35 -0.72
CA PHE A 71 11.73 -6.62 -1.25
C PHE A 71 12.80 -7.51 -1.91
N LYS A 72 12.81 -8.82 -1.63
CA LYS A 72 13.80 -9.75 -2.19
C LYS A 72 13.37 -10.36 -3.52
N ASP A 73 12.08 -10.44 -3.76
CA ASP A 73 11.50 -10.94 -5.01
C ASP A 73 10.19 -10.21 -5.36
N PRO A 74 10.25 -8.91 -5.73
CA PRO A 74 9.05 -8.13 -6.03
C PRO A 74 8.16 -8.78 -7.09
N ASP A 75 8.77 -9.32 -8.15
CA ASP A 75 8.06 -9.94 -9.27
C ASP A 75 7.29 -11.20 -8.82
N GLY A 76 7.85 -12.00 -7.91
CA GLY A 76 7.17 -13.17 -7.33
C GLY A 76 5.95 -12.84 -6.48
N TRP A 77 5.77 -11.57 -6.11
CA TRP A 77 4.66 -11.05 -5.33
C TRP A 77 3.75 -10.11 -6.15
N ASP A 78 3.93 -10.07 -7.48
CA ASP A 78 3.22 -9.15 -8.38
C ASP A 78 3.38 -7.66 -7.99
N LEU A 79 4.54 -7.31 -7.41
CA LEU A 79 4.88 -5.96 -7.00
C LEU A 79 5.74 -5.26 -8.04
N VAL A 80 5.45 -3.99 -8.24
CA VAL A 80 6.21 -3.13 -9.17
C VAL A 80 7.05 -2.16 -8.37
N VAL A 81 8.34 -2.07 -8.73
CA VAL A 81 9.22 -1.02 -8.22
C VAL A 81 9.12 0.20 -9.13
N VAL A 82 8.76 1.34 -8.56
CA VAL A 82 8.59 2.60 -9.29
C VAL A 82 9.39 3.72 -8.63
N ASP A 83 9.86 4.69 -9.43
CA ASP A 83 10.64 5.84 -8.93
C ASP A 83 9.76 7.01 -8.46
N ALA A 84 8.44 6.91 -8.60
CA ALA A 84 7.48 7.95 -8.27
C ALA A 84 6.20 7.38 -7.66
N LEU A 85 5.57 8.14 -6.76
CA LEU A 85 4.29 7.75 -6.18
C LEU A 85 3.21 7.65 -7.27
N PRO A 86 2.38 6.60 -7.26
CA PRO A 86 1.18 6.55 -8.09
C PRO A 86 0.22 7.70 -7.74
N LEU A 87 -0.45 8.26 -8.76
CA LEU A 87 -1.40 9.38 -8.58
C LEU A 87 -2.49 9.09 -7.54
N TRP A 88 -2.97 7.85 -7.47
CA TRP A 88 -3.98 7.45 -6.47
C TRP A 88 -3.44 7.48 -5.03
N ALA A 89 -2.14 7.28 -4.85
CA ALA A 89 -1.48 7.26 -3.55
C ALA A 89 -1.08 8.66 -3.08
N GLU A 90 -0.76 9.59 -4.00
CA GLU A 90 -0.34 10.95 -3.66
C GLU A 90 -1.29 11.66 -2.68
N SER A 91 -2.59 11.57 -2.93
CA SER A 91 -3.62 12.20 -2.08
C SER A 91 -3.68 11.59 -0.67
N ILE A 92 -3.46 10.27 -0.56
CA ILE A 92 -3.46 9.54 0.72
C ILE A 92 -2.21 9.90 1.52
N VAL A 93 -1.06 9.92 0.86
CA VAL A 93 0.23 10.29 1.49
C VAL A 93 0.17 11.73 1.99
N ALA A 94 -0.35 12.65 1.18
CA ALA A 94 -0.54 14.04 1.59
C ALA A 94 -1.48 14.15 2.80
N ALA A 95 -2.65 13.50 2.75
CA ALA A 95 -3.61 13.52 3.86
C ALA A 95 -3.03 12.94 5.16
N ARG A 96 -2.19 11.91 5.07
CA ARG A 96 -1.53 11.30 6.23
C ARG A 96 -0.35 12.11 6.76
N ALA A 97 0.40 12.79 5.89
CA ALA A 97 1.44 13.73 6.31
C ALA A 97 0.82 14.89 7.12
N GLU A 98 -0.28 15.46 6.61
CA GLU A 98 -1.07 16.49 7.31
C GLU A 98 -1.61 15.98 8.65
N ALA A 99 -2.18 14.77 8.69
CA ALA A 99 -2.69 14.16 9.92
C ALA A 99 -1.58 13.86 10.95
N ALA A 100 -0.35 13.59 10.49
CA ALA A 100 0.82 13.39 11.35
C ALA A 100 1.47 14.72 11.80
N GLY A 101 0.94 15.88 11.38
CA GLY A 101 1.53 17.19 11.66
C GLY A 101 2.86 17.42 10.93
N VAL A 102 3.14 16.63 9.89
CA VAL A 102 4.31 16.77 9.02
C VAL A 102 3.86 17.62 7.84
N SER A 103 4.11 18.92 7.89
CA SER A 103 3.91 19.78 6.72
C SER A 103 4.71 19.20 5.54
N PRO A 104 4.10 19.02 4.36
CA PRO A 104 4.88 18.76 3.16
C PRO A 104 5.81 19.96 2.99
N GLY A 105 7.11 19.68 2.97
CA GLY A 105 8.13 20.71 2.81
C GLY A 105 7.91 21.54 1.54
N PRO A 106 8.32 22.82 1.54
CA PRO A 106 8.08 23.76 0.44
C PRO A 106 8.70 23.34 -0.89
#